data_AF-A0A3M5VKL5-F1
#
_entry.id   AF-A0A3M5VKL5-F1
#
_cell.length_a   1.000
_cell.length_b   1.000
_cell.length_c   1.000
_cell.angle_alpha   90.00
_cell.angle_beta   90.00
_cell.angle_gamma   90.00
#
_symmetry.space_group_name_H-M   'P 1'
#
loop_
_entity.id
_entity.type
_entity.pdbx_description
1 polymer ?
#
loop_
_entity_poly.entity_id
_entity_poly.type
_entity_poly.pdbx_seq_one_letter_code
_entity_poly.pdbx_strand_id
1 'polypeptide(L)'
;MARIRTIKPEFWSSEQVMECQPLTRLLFIGIWNFCDDGGNHPDSEKTIKARVFPGDEISSSSIRRMLDELSSNGLLSFYEHSGKRYLHVCGWEHQRIDKPTFKYPEFVQSLMVSSPPPVGAGTDDNQKPGPVGDSVGESSPNIRTPLDEDSSNPLLGLDLGREGKGNRKGEGEEQDQEHVHRRDAPPDDATLEPQAGANGQEQHAPAQPALADPKPKRNIKTAATDLLDGFDQFYRLYPRRQKRLNAESAWKKLKPDAALRETLLAALANHCLRPDWIKDGGQYIPLPATWLNGRCWEDEILANTEQSHHVDLDKIDHTLGLERQPDGTYRVARP
;
A
#
# COMPACT_ATOMS: atom_id res chain seq x y z
N MET A 1 3.75 -10.90 -5.34
CA MET A 1 2.90 -9.86 -4.71
C MET A 1 2.52 -8.88 -5.79
N ALA A 2 1.22 -8.64 -5.96
CA ALA A 2 0.71 -7.61 -6.86
C ALA A 2 0.97 -6.21 -6.31
N ARG A 3 0.82 -5.19 -7.16
CA ARG A 3 0.86 -3.77 -6.80
C ARG A 3 -0.35 -3.07 -7.38
N ILE A 4 -0.81 -2.01 -6.71
CA ILE A 4 -1.73 -1.06 -7.31
C ILE A 4 -0.96 -0.30 -8.39
N ARG A 5 -1.51 -0.22 -9.61
CA ARG A 5 -1.01 0.61 -10.71
C ARG A 5 -2.09 1.63 -11.10
N THR A 6 -1.68 2.79 -11.60
CA THR A 6 -2.63 3.84 -12.00
C THR A 6 -3.00 3.69 -13.47
N ILE A 7 -4.31 3.65 -13.76
CA ILE A 7 -4.84 3.88 -15.11
C ILE A 7 -4.97 5.40 -15.26
N LYS A 8 -4.25 6.00 -16.19
CA LYS A 8 -4.37 7.43 -16.50
C LYS A 8 -5.46 7.68 -17.56
N PRO A 9 -6.03 8.91 -17.68
CA PRO A 9 -7.01 9.23 -18.70
C PRO A 9 -6.55 8.93 -20.14
N GLU A 10 -5.27 9.14 -20.43
CA GLU A 10 -4.69 8.98 -21.77
C GLU A 10 -4.71 7.53 -22.28
N PHE A 11 -4.89 6.55 -21.38
CA PHE A 11 -5.11 5.15 -21.75
C PHE A 11 -6.37 4.97 -22.60
N TRP A 12 -7.45 5.69 -22.29
CA TRP A 12 -8.74 5.54 -22.97
C TRP A 12 -8.77 6.22 -24.35
N SER A 13 -7.87 7.18 -24.57
CA SER A 13 -7.67 7.88 -25.84
C SER A 13 -6.48 7.37 -26.66
N SER A 14 -5.76 6.35 -26.19
CA SER A 14 -4.62 5.77 -26.91
C SER A 14 -5.12 4.94 -28.10
N GLU A 15 -4.73 5.32 -29.31
CA GLU A 15 -5.13 4.67 -30.57
C GLU A 15 -4.82 3.15 -30.55
N GLN A 16 -3.60 2.78 -30.17
CA GLN A 16 -3.14 1.39 -29.99
C GLN A 16 -4.06 0.56 -29.06
N VAL A 17 -4.60 1.20 -28.01
CA VAL A 17 -5.52 0.58 -27.04
C VAL A 17 -6.96 0.59 -27.57
N MET A 18 -7.35 1.61 -28.34
CA MET A 18 -8.66 1.71 -29.00
C MET A 18 -8.85 0.67 -30.12
N GLU A 19 -7.77 0.20 -30.73
CA GLU A 19 -7.79 -0.91 -31.71
C GLU A 19 -7.97 -2.29 -31.06
N CYS A 20 -7.52 -2.50 -29.82
CA CYS A 20 -7.66 -3.79 -29.13
C CYS A 20 -9.13 -4.11 -28.76
N GLN A 21 -9.49 -5.39 -28.69
CA GLN A 21 -10.77 -5.86 -28.15
C GLN A 21 -10.96 -5.44 -26.67
N PRO A 22 -12.20 -5.18 -26.21
CA PRO A 22 -12.44 -4.72 -24.82
C PRO A 22 -11.88 -5.64 -23.74
N LEU A 23 -11.95 -6.97 -23.93
CA LEU A 23 -11.39 -7.94 -23.00
C LEU A 23 -9.85 -7.94 -23.02
N THR A 24 -9.24 -7.67 -24.18
CA THR A 24 -7.79 -7.51 -24.35
C THR A 24 -7.28 -6.24 -23.66
N ARG A 25 -8.04 -5.13 -23.70
CA ARG A 25 -7.75 -3.93 -22.90
C ARG A 25 -7.77 -4.23 -21.40
N LEU A 26 -8.77 -4.98 -20.94
CA LEU A 26 -8.87 -5.39 -19.53
C LEU A 26 -7.73 -6.33 -19.11
N LEU A 27 -7.31 -7.25 -19.99
CA LEU A 27 -6.13 -8.08 -19.79
C LEU A 27 -4.86 -7.24 -19.58
N PHE A 28 -4.65 -6.24 -20.44
CA PHE A 28 -3.47 -5.37 -20.39
C PHE A 28 -3.37 -4.59 -19.08
N ILE A 29 -4.46 -3.94 -18.65
CA ILE A 29 -4.57 -3.28 -17.33
C ILE A 29 -4.28 -4.29 -16.20
N GLY A 30 -4.85 -5.49 -16.30
CA GLY A 30 -4.66 -6.55 -15.31
C GLY A 30 -3.19 -6.97 -15.16
N ILE A 31 -2.47 -7.12 -16.27
CA ILE A 31 -1.04 -7.50 -16.31
C ILE A 31 -0.16 -6.49 -15.55
N TRP A 32 -0.40 -5.18 -15.67
CA TRP A 32 0.42 -4.15 -15.02
C TRP A 32 0.54 -4.35 -13.49
N ASN A 33 -0.53 -4.83 -12.84
CA ASN A 33 -0.56 -5.09 -11.40
C ASN A 33 0.39 -6.23 -10.97
N PHE A 34 0.81 -7.08 -11.92
CA PHE A 34 1.68 -8.24 -11.67
C PHE A 34 3.08 -8.10 -12.26
N CYS A 35 3.31 -7.17 -13.19
CA CYS A 35 4.65 -6.77 -13.63
C CYS A 35 5.51 -6.26 -12.47
N ASP A 36 6.83 -6.46 -12.58
CA ASP A 36 7.78 -5.77 -11.72
C ASP A 36 7.86 -4.27 -12.06
N ASP A 37 8.75 -3.53 -11.40
CA ASP A 37 8.83 -2.08 -11.62
C ASP A 37 9.59 -1.67 -12.89
N GLY A 38 10.11 -2.63 -13.66
CA GLY A 38 10.62 -2.43 -15.03
C GLY A 38 9.62 -2.82 -16.12
N GLY A 39 8.36 -3.12 -15.76
CA GLY A 39 7.31 -3.50 -16.71
C GLY A 39 7.35 -4.97 -17.14
N ASN A 40 8.21 -5.78 -16.50
CA ASN A 40 8.50 -7.14 -16.92
C ASN A 40 7.65 -8.18 -16.18
N HIS A 41 7.29 -9.27 -16.86
CA HIS A 41 6.55 -10.40 -16.31
C HIS A 41 6.86 -11.71 -17.07
N PRO A 42 6.75 -12.91 -16.48
CA PRO A 42 6.99 -14.17 -17.20
C PRO A 42 5.89 -14.49 -18.23
N ASP A 43 6.27 -14.88 -19.45
CA ASP A 43 5.37 -15.27 -20.54
C ASP A 43 4.72 -16.62 -20.20
N SER A 44 3.53 -16.60 -19.59
CA SER A 44 2.83 -17.78 -19.09
C SER A 44 1.33 -17.55 -19.05
N GLU A 45 0.62 -18.02 -20.08
CA GLU A 45 -0.80 -17.80 -20.31
C GLU A 45 -1.66 -18.34 -19.15
N LYS A 46 -1.29 -19.53 -18.63
CA LYS A 46 -1.94 -20.14 -17.45
C LYS A 46 -1.80 -19.26 -16.20
N THR A 47 -0.62 -18.70 -15.97
CA THR A 47 -0.34 -17.83 -14.82
C THR A 47 -1.05 -16.48 -14.95
N ILE A 48 -1.13 -15.94 -16.17
CA ILE A 48 -1.81 -14.69 -16.47
C ILE A 48 -3.33 -14.87 -16.33
N LYS A 49 -3.91 -15.93 -16.91
CA LYS A 49 -5.34 -16.28 -16.76
C LYS A 49 -5.75 -16.36 -15.29
N ALA A 50 -5.05 -17.16 -14.49
CA ALA A 50 -5.38 -17.39 -13.09
C ALA A 50 -5.22 -16.15 -12.18
N ARG A 51 -4.61 -15.06 -12.68
CA ARG A 51 -4.40 -13.81 -11.93
C ARG A 51 -5.31 -12.67 -12.37
N VAL A 52 -5.60 -12.57 -13.67
CA VAL A 52 -6.40 -11.48 -14.25
C VAL A 52 -7.86 -11.88 -14.44
N PHE A 53 -8.12 -13.16 -14.72
CA PHE A 53 -9.45 -13.72 -14.96
C PHE A 53 -9.73 -14.96 -14.06
N PRO A 54 -9.72 -14.79 -12.73
CA PRO A 54 -10.02 -15.87 -11.79
C PRO A 54 -11.53 -16.17 -11.74
N GLY A 55 -11.91 -17.32 -12.30
CA GLY A 55 -13.31 -17.79 -12.34
C GLY A 55 -13.97 -17.69 -13.71
N ASP A 56 -13.40 -16.93 -14.65
CA ASP A 56 -13.90 -16.86 -16.03
C ASP A 56 -13.52 -18.08 -16.85
N GLU A 57 -14.39 -18.56 -17.75
CA GLU A 57 -14.11 -19.69 -18.66
C GLU A 57 -13.29 -19.29 -19.89
N ILE A 58 -12.15 -18.64 -19.65
CA ILE A 58 -11.18 -18.22 -20.68
C ILE A 58 -10.05 -19.26 -20.78
N SER A 59 -9.84 -19.80 -21.99
CA SER A 59 -8.77 -20.75 -22.28
C SER A 59 -7.39 -20.09 -22.38
N SER A 60 -6.32 -20.86 -22.17
CA SER A 60 -4.95 -20.36 -22.38
C SER A 60 -4.67 -19.96 -23.83
N SER A 61 -5.34 -20.56 -24.81
CA SER A 61 -5.23 -20.18 -26.23
C SER A 61 -5.94 -18.86 -26.56
N SER A 62 -7.02 -18.51 -25.85
CA SER A 62 -7.60 -17.17 -25.91
C SER A 62 -6.65 -16.13 -25.30
N ILE A 63 -6.06 -16.41 -24.12
CA ILE A 63 -5.05 -15.51 -23.53
C ILE A 63 -3.84 -15.31 -24.45
N ARG A 64 -3.35 -16.37 -25.11
CA ARG A 64 -2.28 -16.28 -26.13
C ARG A 64 -2.63 -15.25 -27.21
N ARG A 65 -3.80 -15.40 -27.84
CA ARG A 65 -4.30 -14.47 -28.88
C ARG A 65 -4.39 -13.02 -28.40
N MET A 66 -4.85 -12.80 -27.16
CA MET A 66 -4.97 -11.46 -26.57
C MET A 66 -3.59 -10.85 -26.25
N LEU A 67 -2.60 -11.65 -25.84
CA LEU A 67 -1.21 -11.21 -25.67
C LEU A 67 -0.55 -10.90 -27.02
N ASP A 68 -0.88 -11.68 -28.06
CA ASP A 68 -0.37 -11.48 -29.42
C ASP A 68 -0.96 -10.20 -30.06
N GLU A 69 -2.25 -9.93 -29.84
CA GLU A 69 -2.96 -8.69 -30.22
C GLU A 69 -2.36 -7.45 -29.55
N LEU A 70 -2.03 -7.53 -28.24
CA LEU A 70 -1.31 -6.45 -27.56
C LEU A 70 0.10 -6.25 -28.12
N SER A 71 0.72 -7.30 -28.68
CA SER A 71 2.05 -7.20 -29.27
C SER A 71 2.02 -6.68 -30.71
N SER A 72 1.02 -7.04 -31.53
CA SER A 72 0.83 -6.44 -32.86
C SER A 72 0.58 -4.94 -32.77
N ASN A 73 -0.13 -4.50 -31.73
CA ASN A 73 -0.43 -3.08 -31.49
C ASN A 73 0.74 -2.35 -30.78
N GLY A 74 1.88 -3.02 -30.55
CA GLY A 74 3.09 -2.43 -29.96
C GLY A 74 3.01 -2.15 -28.45
N LEU A 75 1.98 -2.64 -27.76
CA LEU A 75 1.77 -2.45 -26.32
C LEU A 75 2.57 -3.46 -25.47
N LEU A 76 2.88 -4.64 -26.03
CA LEU A 76 3.73 -5.67 -25.43
C LEU A 76 4.88 -6.08 -26.37
N SER A 77 6.04 -6.36 -25.78
CA SER A 77 7.17 -7.05 -26.44
C SER A 77 7.48 -8.36 -25.72
N PHE A 78 7.68 -9.47 -26.44
CA PHE A 78 8.21 -10.70 -25.86
C PHE A 78 9.73 -10.72 -25.97
N TYR A 79 10.40 -11.29 -24.97
CA TYR A 79 11.84 -11.48 -24.96
C TYR A 79 12.23 -12.78 -24.27
N GLU A 80 13.42 -13.29 -24.55
CA GLU A 80 13.96 -14.48 -23.87
C GLU A 80 15.25 -14.16 -23.14
N HIS A 81 15.39 -14.70 -21.93
CA HIS A 81 16.61 -14.61 -21.16
C HIS A 81 16.85 -15.91 -20.39
N SER A 82 18.06 -16.48 -20.55
CA SER A 82 18.47 -17.74 -19.89
C SER A 82 17.47 -18.91 -20.06
N GLY A 83 16.99 -19.12 -21.29
CA GLY A 83 16.06 -20.21 -21.62
C GLY A 83 14.62 -20.01 -21.12
N LYS A 84 14.23 -18.78 -20.77
CA LYS A 84 12.90 -18.45 -20.23
C LYS A 84 12.34 -17.24 -20.96
N ARG A 85 11.08 -17.35 -21.40
CA ARG A 85 10.33 -16.27 -22.06
C ARG A 85 9.71 -15.33 -21.03
N TYR A 86 9.73 -14.06 -21.36
CA TYR A 86 9.18 -12.94 -20.60
C TYR A 86 8.42 -12.00 -21.55
N LEU A 87 7.51 -11.22 -20.99
CA LEU A 87 6.85 -10.09 -21.65
C LEU A 87 7.26 -8.80 -20.96
N HIS A 88 7.42 -7.74 -21.76
CA HIS A 88 7.69 -6.37 -21.34
C HIS A 88 6.54 -5.47 -21.79
N VAL A 89 6.05 -4.61 -20.89
CA VAL A 89 5.05 -3.58 -21.21
C VAL A 89 5.73 -2.36 -21.81
N CYS A 90 5.49 -2.11 -23.09
CA CYS A 90 6.04 -0.95 -23.79
C CYS A 90 5.56 0.37 -23.15
N GLY A 91 6.43 1.39 -23.10
CA GLY A 91 6.07 2.70 -22.54
C GLY A 91 5.82 2.68 -21.02
N TRP A 92 6.51 1.83 -20.26
CA TRP A 92 6.31 1.63 -18.83
C TRP A 92 6.48 2.89 -17.94
N GLU A 93 7.14 3.93 -18.44
CA GLU A 93 7.34 5.24 -17.80
C GLU A 93 6.04 5.92 -17.33
N HIS A 94 4.88 5.47 -17.82
CA HIS A 94 3.59 5.96 -17.34
C HIS A 94 3.31 5.66 -15.85
N GLN A 95 3.95 4.66 -15.24
CA GLN A 95 3.77 4.34 -13.81
C GLN A 95 4.75 5.13 -12.91
N ARG A 96 4.23 5.95 -11.98
CA ARG A 96 5.05 6.61 -10.95
C ARG A 96 5.42 5.60 -9.85
N ILE A 97 6.72 5.30 -9.72
CA ILE A 97 7.23 4.28 -8.79
C ILE A 97 8.31 4.88 -7.89
N ASP A 98 7.98 5.15 -6.64
CA ASP A 98 8.94 5.58 -5.63
C ASP A 98 9.74 4.35 -5.13
N LYS A 99 11.05 4.29 -5.40
CA LYS A 99 11.98 3.17 -5.12
C LYS A 99 11.64 1.86 -5.89
N PRO A 100 12.01 1.76 -7.18
CA PRO A 100 11.69 0.60 -8.00
C PRO A 100 12.36 -0.70 -7.51
N THR A 101 11.66 -1.82 -7.72
CA THR A 101 12.14 -3.19 -7.47
C THR A 101 12.04 -4.03 -8.74
N PHE A 102 13.17 -4.26 -9.38
CA PHE A 102 13.30 -5.19 -10.50
C PHE A 102 13.39 -6.63 -9.99
N LYS A 103 12.81 -7.58 -10.72
CA LYS A 103 12.69 -9.00 -10.34
C LYS A 103 12.91 -9.97 -11.50
N TYR A 104 12.66 -9.50 -12.71
CA TYR A 104 12.89 -10.24 -13.94
C TYR A 104 14.07 -9.62 -14.69
N PRO A 105 14.68 -10.35 -15.65
CA PRO A 105 15.81 -9.82 -16.42
C PRO A 105 15.43 -8.54 -17.15
N GLU A 106 16.36 -7.61 -17.29
CA GLU A 106 16.14 -6.34 -17.98
C GLU A 106 15.72 -6.57 -19.44
N PHE A 107 14.75 -5.79 -19.91
CA PHE A 107 14.31 -5.83 -21.30
C PHE A 107 15.31 -5.07 -22.17
N VAL A 108 15.99 -5.80 -23.05
CA VAL A 108 16.90 -5.22 -24.05
C VAL A 108 16.34 -5.57 -25.43
N GLN A 109 16.29 -4.58 -26.34
CA GLN A 109 15.69 -4.74 -27.66
C GLN A 109 16.31 -5.88 -28.49
N SER A 110 17.59 -6.20 -28.28
CA SER A 110 18.28 -7.33 -28.91
C SER A 110 17.86 -8.72 -28.40
N LEU A 111 17.10 -8.79 -27.29
CA LEU A 111 16.51 -10.01 -26.75
C LEU A 111 15.07 -10.23 -27.19
N MET A 112 14.50 -9.35 -28.03
CA MET A 112 13.15 -9.50 -28.59
C MET A 112 13.01 -10.85 -29.32
N VAL A 113 11.93 -11.56 -29.03
CA VAL A 113 11.52 -12.80 -29.72
C VAL A 113 10.08 -12.60 -30.21
N SER A 114 9.70 -13.28 -31.29
CA SER A 114 8.31 -13.31 -31.71
C SER A 114 7.40 -13.92 -30.61
N SER A 115 6.09 -13.71 -30.77
CA SER A 115 5.11 -14.65 -30.22
C SER A 115 5.50 -16.10 -30.59
N PRO A 116 5.25 -17.11 -29.72
CA PRO A 116 5.41 -18.51 -30.11
C PRO A 116 4.47 -18.80 -31.29
N PRO A 117 4.81 -19.72 -32.21
CA PRO A 117 3.81 -20.24 -33.13
C PRO A 117 2.63 -20.77 -32.31
N PRO A 118 1.37 -20.57 -32.75
CA PRO A 118 0.21 -21.07 -32.02
C PRO A 118 0.38 -22.59 -31.87
N VAL A 119 0.53 -23.04 -30.62
CA VAL A 119 0.74 -24.46 -30.32
C VAL A 119 -0.44 -25.22 -30.92
N GLY A 120 -0.15 -26.00 -31.97
CA GLY A 120 -1.16 -26.74 -32.72
C GLY A 120 -2.00 -27.57 -31.76
N ALA A 121 -3.30 -27.67 -32.03
CA ALA A 121 -4.24 -28.32 -31.13
C ALA A 121 -3.79 -29.77 -30.84
N GLY A 122 -3.15 -29.96 -29.70
CA GLY A 122 -2.82 -31.28 -29.19
C GLY A 122 -4.13 -32.02 -28.96
N THR A 123 -4.33 -33.13 -29.66
CA THR A 123 -5.42 -34.05 -29.38
C THR A 123 -5.31 -34.50 -27.93
N ASP A 124 -6.43 -34.47 -27.21
CA ASP A 124 -6.52 -35.05 -25.86
C ASP A 124 -6.62 -36.57 -26.01
N ASP A 125 -5.52 -37.17 -26.47
CA ASP A 125 -5.39 -38.57 -26.88
C ASP A 125 -5.32 -39.52 -25.68
N ASN A 126 -6.29 -39.40 -24.78
CA ASN A 126 -6.55 -40.36 -23.71
C ASN A 126 -7.28 -41.61 -24.26
N GLN A 127 -6.73 -42.21 -25.31
CA GLN A 127 -7.23 -43.44 -25.93
C GLN A 127 -6.22 -44.56 -25.73
N LYS A 128 -6.12 -45.05 -24.49
CA LYS A 128 -5.28 -46.19 -24.11
C LYS A 128 -5.69 -47.44 -24.91
N PRO A 129 -4.82 -48.01 -25.78
CA PRO A 129 -5.20 -49.15 -26.60
C PRO A 129 -5.32 -50.42 -25.76
N GLY A 130 -6.56 -50.93 -25.62
CA GLY A 130 -6.80 -52.31 -25.22
C GLY A 130 -6.71 -53.25 -26.44
N PRO A 131 -6.22 -54.49 -26.29
CA PRO A 131 -6.15 -55.42 -27.41
C PRO A 131 -7.55 -55.88 -27.85
N VAL A 132 -7.72 -56.05 -29.16
CA VAL A 132 -8.96 -56.58 -29.75
C VAL A 132 -9.19 -58.05 -29.39
N GLY A 133 -10.44 -58.38 -29.07
CA GLY A 133 -10.97 -59.73 -28.93
C GLY A 133 -12.40 -59.74 -29.50
N ASP A 134 -12.72 -60.73 -30.33
CA ASP A 134 -13.90 -60.75 -31.18
C ASP A 134 -15.10 -61.51 -30.54
N SER A 135 -16.31 -61.27 -31.06
CA SER A 135 -17.48 -62.18 -31.22
C SER A 135 -17.64 -63.41 -30.28
N VAL A 136 -18.82 -63.79 -29.75
CA VAL A 136 -20.25 -63.54 -30.08
C VAL A 136 -21.14 -64.04 -28.91
N GLY A 137 -22.44 -63.68 -28.91
CA GLY A 137 -23.49 -64.59 -28.39
C GLY A 137 -24.45 -64.02 -27.33
N GLU A 138 -25.75 -63.97 -27.66
CA GLU A 138 -26.83 -63.69 -26.71
C GLU A 138 -27.28 -64.97 -25.97
N SER A 139 -27.66 -64.85 -24.69
CA SER A 139 -28.81 -65.57 -24.10
C SER A 139 -29.08 -65.13 -22.66
N SER A 140 -30.33 -64.78 -22.36
CA SER A 140 -30.87 -64.69 -20.99
C SER A 140 -31.75 -65.92 -20.73
N PRO A 141 -32.04 -66.30 -19.46
CA PRO A 141 -33.24 -65.76 -18.83
C PRO A 141 -33.17 -65.56 -17.29
N ASN A 142 -34.19 -64.89 -16.76
CA ASN A 142 -34.42 -64.67 -15.32
C ASN A 142 -34.82 -65.95 -14.55
N ILE A 143 -34.50 -65.98 -13.26
CA ILE A 143 -35.21 -66.73 -12.21
C ILE A 143 -35.62 -65.75 -11.09
N ARG A 144 -36.76 -65.98 -10.43
CA ARG A 144 -37.33 -65.10 -9.39
C ARG A 144 -37.72 -65.88 -8.12
N THR A 145 -37.29 -65.38 -6.95
CA THR A 145 -38.00 -65.42 -5.64
C THR A 145 -38.23 -66.84 -5.04
N PRO A 146 -38.79 -67.05 -3.81
CA PRO A 146 -39.37 -66.09 -2.84
C PRO A 146 -39.05 -66.29 -1.33
N LEU A 147 -39.65 -65.42 -0.47
CA LEU A 147 -39.92 -65.56 0.99
C LEU A 147 -38.71 -65.53 1.97
N ASP A 148 -38.80 -65.09 3.24
CA ASP A 148 -39.89 -64.56 4.11
C ASP A 148 -39.49 -63.15 4.67
N GLU A 149 -40.40 -62.19 4.94
CA GLU A 149 -41.08 -61.83 6.23
C GLU A 149 -40.16 -61.75 7.49
N ASP A 150 -40.28 -60.80 8.42
CA ASP A 150 -41.41 -59.93 8.83
C ASP A 150 -40.99 -58.47 9.19
N SER A 151 -41.96 -57.60 9.49
CA SER A 151 -41.91 -56.15 9.67
C SER A 151 -41.72 -55.68 11.13
N SER A 152 -41.14 -54.47 11.32
CA SER A 152 -41.61 -53.50 12.33
C SER A 152 -40.91 -52.13 12.23
N ASN A 153 -41.68 -51.06 12.05
CA ASN A 153 -41.24 -49.69 12.33
C ASN A 153 -42.45 -48.77 12.65
N PRO A 154 -42.76 -48.48 13.93
CA PRO A 154 -43.83 -47.56 14.33
C PRO A 154 -43.34 -46.10 14.46
N LEU A 155 -44.29 -45.16 14.47
CA LEU A 155 -44.04 -43.72 14.29
C LEU A 155 -44.33 -42.89 15.58
N LEU A 156 -43.63 -41.76 15.72
CA LEU A 156 -43.93 -40.58 16.56
C LEU A 156 -43.87 -40.67 18.11
N GLY A 157 -43.22 -39.66 18.72
CA GLY A 157 -43.91 -38.84 19.74
C GLY A 157 -43.16 -38.42 21.03
N LEU A 158 -42.69 -37.16 21.07
CA LEU A 158 -42.40 -36.34 22.29
C LEU A 158 -41.21 -36.84 23.17
N ASP A 159 -40.58 -36.07 24.07
CA ASP A 159 -40.86 -34.73 24.64
C ASP A 159 -39.55 -33.89 24.90
N LEU A 160 -39.67 -32.74 25.58
CA LEU A 160 -38.71 -31.63 25.74
C LEU A 160 -37.61 -31.79 26.84
N GLY A 161 -36.44 -31.18 26.61
CA GLY A 161 -35.34 -30.99 27.60
C GLY A 161 -34.03 -30.52 26.91
N ARG A 162 -33.47 -29.30 26.98
CA ARG A 162 -33.08 -28.39 28.12
C ARG A 162 -32.02 -29.05 29.04
N GLU A 163 -30.85 -28.46 29.37
CA GLU A 163 -30.29 -27.10 29.20
C GLU A 163 -28.77 -27.09 28.89
N GLY A 164 -28.24 -25.93 28.44
CA GLY A 164 -26.79 -25.65 28.35
C GLY A 164 -26.50 -24.23 27.80
N LYS A 165 -26.28 -23.24 28.68
CA LYS A 165 -26.07 -21.81 28.30
C LYS A 165 -24.74 -21.26 28.81
N GLY A 166 -24.09 -20.41 28.00
CA GLY A 166 -22.91 -19.60 28.37
C GLY A 166 -22.08 -19.23 27.13
N ASN A 167 -22.12 -18.06 26.46
CA ASN A 167 -22.58 -16.67 26.71
C ASN A 167 -21.51 -15.69 27.23
N ARG A 168 -21.27 -14.60 26.47
CA ARG A 168 -20.47 -13.38 26.80
C ARG A 168 -18.94 -13.57 26.94
N LYS A 169 -18.10 -12.53 26.90
CA LYS A 169 -18.01 -11.23 26.14
C LYS A 169 -16.70 -10.53 26.58
N GLY A 170 -16.20 -9.57 25.80
CA GLY A 170 -15.04 -8.72 26.16
C GLY A 170 -13.70 -9.33 25.73
N GLU A 171 -12.67 -8.61 25.30
CA GLU A 171 -12.17 -7.27 25.70
C GLU A 171 -11.55 -7.27 27.12
N GLY A 172 -10.32 -6.76 27.25
CA GLY A 172 -9.58 -6.71 28.52
C GLY A 172 -8.10 -7.05 28.35
N GLU A 173 -7.26 -6.03 28.42
CA GLU A 173 -5.81 -6.01 28.24
C GLU A 173 -4.98 -6.74 29.33
N GLU A 174 -3.66 -6.76 29.11
CA GLU A 174 -2.56 -6.89 30.07
C GLU A 174 -2.36 -8.20 30.88
N GLN A 175 -1.10 -8.67 30.84
CA GLN A 175 -0.48 -9.38 31.96
C GLN A 175 1.06 -9.28 31.88
N ASP A 176 1.62 -8.33 32.63
CA ASP A 176 3.04 -8.31 32.99
C ASP A 176 3.35 -9.39 34.03
N GLN A 177 4.57 -9.97 33.97
CA GLN A 177 5.43 -10.45 35.06
C GLN A 177 6.58 -11.29 34.45
N GLU A 178 7.75 -11.49 35.07
CA GLU A 178 8.20 -11.24 36.45
C GLU A 178 9.49 -10.37 36.45
N HIS A 179 10.17 -10.02 37.55
CA HIS A 179 10.06 -10.39 38.97
C HIS A 179 10.63 -9.26 39.86
N VAL A 180 10.04 -9.00 41.04
CA VAL A 180 10.61 -8.08 42.04
C VAL A 180 10.48 -8.69 43.44
N HIS A 181 11.54 -8.57 44.25
CA HIS A 181 11.51 -8.88 45.68
C HIS A 181 12.16 -7.76 46.50
N ARG A 182 11.29 -7.03 47.23
CA ARG A 182 11.40 -6.66 48.68
C ARG A 182 12.68 -5.93 49.16
N ARG A 183 12.62 -4.89 50.02
CA ARG A 183 11.51 -4.36 50.84
C ARG A 183 11.87 -2.98 51.46
N ASP A 184 10.84 -2.19 51.76
CA ASP A 184 10.68 -1.23 52.89
C ASP A 184 11.66 -0.05 53.10
N ALA A 185 11.18 1.02 53.78
CA ALA A 185 11.86 2.29 54.08
C ALA A 185 11.07 3.10 55.16
N PRO A 186 11.54 4.26 55.69
CA PRO A 186 12.91 4.78 55.83
C PRO A 186 13.33 4.72 57.34
N PRO A 187 13.39 5.76 58.24
CA PRO A 187 13.31 7.24 58.16
C PRO A 187 14.56 8.00 58.71
N ASP A 188 14.47 9.34 58.72
CA ASP A 188 15.06 10.40 59.58
C ASP A 188 16.43 10.21 60.30
N ASP A 189 17.42 11.09 60.06
CA ASP A 189 17.68 12.34 60.84
C ASP A 189 19.06 13.00 60.50
N ALA A 190 19.27 14.24 60.97
CA ALA A 190 20.55 14.92 61.28
C ALA A 190 21.57 15.32 60.19
N THR A 191 21.41 16.56 59.69
CA THR A 191 22.37 17.71 59.75
C THR A 191 23.90 17.52 59.62
N LEU A 192 24.53 18.36 58.75
CA LEU A 192 25.83 19.08 58.87
C LEU A 192 26.73 19.00 57.61
N GLU A 193 27.31 20.15 57.24
CA GLU A 193 28.48 20.31 56.35
C GLU A 193 29.78 20.38 57.21
N PRO A 194 30.96 20.87 56.73
CA PRO A 194 31.52 20.98 55.37
C PRO A 194 32.99 20.46 55.30
N GLN A 195 33.75 20.85 54.25
CA GLN A 195 35.23 20.88 54.18
C GLN A 195 35.99 19.53 54.07
N ALA A 196 37.28 19.46 53.73
CA ALA A 196 38.16 20.19 52.80
C ALA A 196 39.53 19.45 52.78
N GLY A 197 40.52 19.91 51.99
CA GLY A 197 41.83 19.25 51.85
C GLY A 197 41.89 18.43 50.56
N ALA A 198 42.41 18.92 49.42
CA ALA A 198 43.52 19.84 49.19
C ALA A 198 44.88 19.29 49.66
N ASN A 199 45.65 18.77 48.70
CA ASN A 199 47.06 19.12 48.59
C ASN A 199 47.46 19.13 47.10
N GLY A 200 48.52 19.86 46.75
CA GLY A 200 48.91 20.10 45.35
C GLY A 200 50.42 20.24 45.19
N GLN A 201 50.83 21.18 44.33
CA GLN A 201 52.20 21.49 43.92
C GLN A 201 52.76 20.47 42.88
N GLU A 202 53.01 20.84 41.61
CA GLU A 202 54.01 21.80 41.06
C GLU A 202 55.44 21.23 41.08
N GLN A 203 56.34 21.43 40.11
CA GLN A 203 56.29 22.07 38.77
C GLN A 203 57.56 21.57 38.00
N HIS A 204 57.49 21.31 36.69
CA HIS A 204 58.45 21.79 35.65
C HIS A 204 58.35 21.06 34.30
N ALA A 205 58.55 21.85 33.23
CA ALA A 205 59.13 21.40 31.96
C ALA A 205 60.49 22.12 31.78
N PRO A 206 61.38 21.69 30.86
CA PRO A 206 61.23 22.13 29.45
C PRO A 206 61.71 21.14 28.36
N ALA A 207 61.46 21.55 27.11
CA ALA A 207 62.11 21.12 25.85
C ALA A 207 61.77 19.75 25.21
N GLN A 208 61.69 19.78 23.88
CA GLN A 208 61.44 18.71 22.89
C GLN A 208 62.76 18.38 22.14
N PRO A 209 62.87 17.40 21.19
CA PRO A 209 61.80 16.71 20.44
C PRO A 209 61.97 15.19 20.15
N ALA A 210 60.87 14.51 19.74
CA ALA A 210 60.74 13.76 18.47
C ALA A 210 59.53 12.77 18.42
N LEU A 211 58.66 12.96 17.42
CA LEU A 211 57.95 11.95 16.60
C LEU A 211 57.34 10.68 17.26
N ALA A 212 56.04 10.71 17.59
CA ALA A 212 55.10 9.57 17.45
C ALA A 212 53.62 10.00 17.54
N ASP A 213 52.82 9.76 16.49
CA ASP A 213 51.36 10.03 16.47
C ASP A 213 50.54 8.88 17.06
N PRO A 214 49.51 9.20 17.87
CA PRO A 214 48.23 8.52 17.69
C PRO A 214 46.98 9.42 17.88
N LYS A 215 46.39 9.85 16.74
CA LYS A 215 44.95 10.08 16.46
C LYS A 215 44.05 10.66 17.58
N PRO A 216 43.51 11.89 17.42
CA PRO A 216 42.57 12.45 18.40
C PRO A 216 41.21 11.73 18.41
N LYS A 217 40.75 11.31 19.59
CA LYS A 217 39.40 10.77 19.80
C LYS A 217 38.37 11.90 19.80
N ARG A 218 37.70 12.12 18.65
CA ARG A 218 36.55 13.04 18.55
C ARG A 218 35.49 12.70 19.60
N ASN A 219 35.07 13.70 20.38
CA ASN A 219 33.98 13.54 21.35
C ASN A 219 32.62 13.63 20.64
N ILE A 220 32.05 12.49 20.27
CA ILE A 220 30.87 12.40 19.39
C ILE A 220 29.56 12.81 20.11
N LYS A 221 29.52 12.76 21.44
CA LYS A 221 28.25 12.94 22.20
C LYS A 221 27.69 14.36 22.18
N THR A 222 28.51 15.39 21.96
CA THR A 222 28.06 16.80 22.06
C THR A 222 27.34 17.31 20.80
N ALA A 223 27.58 16.71 19.63
CA ALA A 223 27.07 17.20 18.35
C ALA A 223 25.66 16.69 17.98
N ALA A 224 25.13 15.70 18.72
CA ALA A 224 23.80 15.13 18.47
C ALA A 224 22.67 15.96 19.11
N THR A 225 22.96 16.60 20.26
CA THR A 225 22.01 17.43 21.02
C THR A 225 21.65 18.70 20.25
N ASP A 226 22.65 19.31 19.61
CA ASP A 226 22.58 20.60 18.90
C ASP A 226 21.58 20.58 17.72
N LEU A 227 21.54 19.48 16.96
CA LEU A 227 20.69 19.32 15.78
C LEU A 227 19.21 19.03 16.09
N LEU A 228 18.86 18.80 17.36
CA LEU A 228 17.49 18.61 17.82
C LEU A 228 17.02 19.70 18.80
N ASP A 229 17.86 20.68 19.09
CA ASP A 229 17.52 21.79 19.97
C ASP A 229 16.33 22.59 19.42
N GLY A 230 15.38 22.87 20.32
CA GLY A 230 14.05 23.41 20.02
C GLY A 230 13.02 22.44 19.40
N PHE A 231 13.39 21.25 18.88
CA PHE A 231 12.44 20.34 18.24
C PHE A 231 11.36 19.84 19.20
N ASP A 232 11.76 19.42 20.40
CA ASP A 232 10.83 18.91 21.42
C ASP A 232 9.88 20.00 21.94
N GLN A 233 10.30 21.27 21.94
CA GLN A 233 9.43 22.42 22.26
C GLN A 233 8.36 22.60 21.18
N PHE A 234 8.78 22.68 19.90
CA PHE A 234 7.87 22.75 18.76
C PHE A 234 6.89 21.56 18.73
N TYR A 235 7.39 20.33 18.83
CA TYR A 235 6.58 19.12 18.77
C TYR A 235 5.63 18.97 19.97
N ARG A 236 5.98 19.50 21.15
CA ARG A 236 5.11 19.50 22.34
C ARG A 236 3.94 20.48 22.20
N LEU A 237 4.16 21.64 21.58
CA LEU A 237 3.18 22.72 21.39
C LEU A 237 2.23 22.49 20.21
N TYR A 238 2.67 21.75 19.18
CA TYR A 238 1.84 21.41 18.03
C TYR A 238 0.60 20.61 18.45
N PRO A 239 -0.65 20.92 18.01
CA PRO A 239 -1.83 20.19 18.49
C PRO A 239 -1.88 18.73 18.03
N ARG A 240 -1.66 18.48 16.73
CA ARG A 240 -1.74 17.15 16.10
C ARG A 240 -0.41 16.40 16.11
N ARG A 241 0.02 15.91 17.29
CA ARG A 241 1.34 15.30 17.54
C ARG A 241 1.52 13.88 17.00
N GLN A 242 1.28 13.69 15.70
CA GLN A 242 1.35 12.40 15.01
C GLN A 242 2.62 12.27 14.12
N LYS A 243 3.12 11.03 13.97
CA LYS A 243 4.27 10.65 13.12
C LYS A 243 5.61 11.36 13.46
N ARG A 244 5.99 11.39 14.75
CA ARG A 244 7.22 12.05 15.27
C ARG A 244 8.47 11.84 14.43
N LEU A 245 8.80 10.60 14.04
CA LEU A 245 10.00 10.28 13.24
C LEU A 245 10.07 11.05 11.91
N ASN A 246 8.93 11.32 11.28
CA ASN A 246 8.88 12.10 10.04
C ASN A 246 9.06 13.61 10.31
N ALA A 247 8.59 14.10 11.45
CA ALA A 247 8.76 15.47 11.87
C ALA A 247 10.22 15.76 12.28
N GLU A 248 10.86 14.84 13.03
CA GLU A 248 12.30 14.88 13.29
C GLU A 248 13.11 14.86 11.99
N SER A 249 12.70 14.03 11.01
CA SER A 249 13.36 13.95 9.71
C SER A 249 13.17 15.21 8.86
N ALA A 250 12.11 15.98 9.08
CA ALA A 250 11.92 17.31 8.49
C ALA A 250 12.80 18.35 9.20
N TRP A 251 12.80 18.37 10.53
CA TRP A 251 13.63 19.28 11.34
C TRP A 251 15.13 19.12 11.06
N LYS A 252 15.62 17.86 10.99
CA LYS A 252 17.02 17.52 10.65
C LYS A 252 17.43 17.96 9.22
N LYS A 253 16.47 18.15 8.31
CA LYS A 253 16.71 18.74 6.98
C LYS A 253 16.72 20.27 7.02
N LEU A 254 15.76 20.85 7.75
CA LEU A 254 15.59 22.31 7.87
C LEU A 254 16.73 22.97 8.65
N LYS A 255 17.29 22.27 9.65
CA LYS A 255 18.37 22.75 10.55
C LYS A 255 18.10 24.18 11.07
N PRO A 256 16.96 24.42 11.74
CA PRO A 256 16.55 25.78 12.08
C PRO A 256 17.46 26.39 13.15
N ASP A 257 18.10 27.51 12.78
CA ASP A 257 18.83 28.39 13.67
C ASP A 257 17.89 29.11 14.66
N ALA A 258 18.42 29.68 15.74
CA ALA A 258 17.68 30.30 16.84
C ALA A 258 16.55 31.24 16.37
N ALA A 259 16.85 32.18 15.47
CA ALA A 259 15.86 33.13 14.92
C ALA A 259 14.76 32.44 14.08
N LEU A 260 15.10 31.37 13.36
CA LEU A 260 14.12 30.58 12.63
C LEU A 260 13.25 29.75 13.60
N ARG A 261 13.79 29.25 14.71
CA ARG A 261 13.02 28.54 15.74
C ARG A 261 11.99 29.45 16.42
N GLU A 262 12.35 30.70 16.71
CA GLU A 262 11.41 31.71 17.20
C GLU A 262 10.30 32.00 16.18
N THR A 263 10.66 32.14 14.90
CA THR A 263 9.71 32.33 13.80
C THR A 263 8.75 31.15 13.65
N LEU A 264 9.25 29.91 13.72
CA LEU A 264 8.46 28.68 13.68
C LEU A 264 7.46 28.61 14.85
N LEU A 265 7.88 29.01 16.06
CA LEU A 265 7.03 29.01 17.26
C LEU A 265 5.97 30.13 17.20
N ALA A 266 6.31 31.32 16.73
CA ALA A 266 5.37 32.42 16.55
C ALA A 266 4.31 32.11 15.47
N ALA A 267 4.72 31.58 14.32
CA ALA A 267 3.79 31.14 13.27
C ALA A 267 2.88 29.99 13.74
N LEU A 268 3.43 29.02 14.49
CA LEU A 268 2.63 27.97 15.10
C LEU A 268 1.59 28.52 16.08
N ALA A 269 1.95 29.48 16.93
CA ALA A 269 1.01 30.12 17.84
C ALA A 269 -0.14 30.82 17.09
N ASN A 270 0.17 31.56 16.02
CA ASN A 270 -0.84 32.19 15.16
C ASN A 270 -1.74 31.18 14.45
N HIS A 271 -1.19 30.06 13.97
CA HIS A 271 -1.96 28.99 13.32
C HIS A 271 -2.87 28.23 14.30
N CYS A 272 -2.43 28.00 15.54
CA CYS A 272 -3.26 27.43 16.60
C CYS A 272 -4.46 28.31 17.00
N LEU A 273 -4.45 29.60 16.64
CA LEU A 273 -5.57 30.54 16.86
C LEU A 273 -6.49 30.68 15.62
N ARG A 274 -6.17 30.07 14.47
CA ARG A 274 -7.04 30.15 13.27
C ARG A 274 -8.32 29.32 13.46
N PRO A 275 -9.49 29.84 13.05
CA PRO A 275 -10.74 29.07 13.03
C PRO A 275 -10.60 27.72 12.32
N ASP A 276 -9.85 27.65 11.22
CA ASP A 276 -9.62 26.42 10.44
C ASP A 276 -8.95 25.27 11.23
N TRP A 277 -8.18 25.61 12.27
CA TRP A 277 -7.51 24.64 13.14
C TRP A 277 -8.34 24.30 14.38
N ILE A 278 -9.27 25.19 14.77
CA ILE A 278 -10.21 24.99 15.89
C ILE A 278 -11.44 24.18 15.43
N LYS A 279 -11.88 24.40 14.19
CA LYS A 279 -13.04 23.76 13.56
C LYS A 279 -12.88 22.24 13.48
N ASP A 280 -13.99 21.52 13.59
CA ASP A 280 -14.09 20.06 13.45
C ASP A 280 -13.07 19.31 14.35
N GLY A 281 -12.83 19.84 15.55
CA GLY A 281 -11.91 19.28 16.54
C GLY A 281 -10.44 19.25 16.09
N GLY A 282 -10.06 20.07 15.11
CA GLY A 282 -8.73 20.06 14.51
C GLY A 282 -8.48 18.89 13.53
N GLN A 283 -9.54 18.26 13.01
CA GLN A 283 -9.44 17.18 12.01
C GLN A 283 -8.59 17.57 10.79
N TYR A 284 -8.62 18.84 10.41
CA TYR A 284 -7.89 19.40 9.25
C TYR A 284 -6.50 19.97 9.57
N ILE A 285 -6.06 19.98 10.84
CA ILE A 285 -4.70 20.42 11.21
C ILE A 285 -3.67 19.55 10.45
N PRO A 286 -2.75 20.13 9.67
CA PRO A 286 -1.73 19.37 8.94
C PRO A 286 -0.80 18.63 9.92
N LEU A 287 -0.15 17.56 9.45
CA LEU A 287 0.85 16.86 10.27
C LEU A 287 2.09 17.75 10.47
N PRO A 288 2.80 17.67 11.61
CA PRO A 288 3.97 18.54 11.87
C PRO A 288 5.05 18.40 10.79
N ALA A 289 5.25 17.17 10.27
CA ALA A 289 6.15 16.92 9.15
C ALA A 289 5.68 17.60 7.85
N THR A 290 4.38 17.67 7.58
CA THR A 290 3.83 18.33 6.39
C THR A 290 4.01 19.84 6.50
N TRP A 291 3.63 20.43 7.64
CA TRP A 291 3.80 21.86 7.92
C TRP A 291 5.27 22.30 7.85
N LEU A 292 6.20 21.49 8.39
CA LEU A 292 7.64 21.74 8.28
C LEU A 292 8.20 21.62 6.85
N ASN A 293 7.77 20.63 6.06
CA ASN A 293 8.27 20.49 4.67
C ASN A 293 7.61 21.50 3.70
N GLY A 294 6.37 21.93 3.97
CA GLY A 294 5.64 22.91 3.17
C GLY A 294 6.06 24.37 3.41
N ARG A 295 6.93 24.61 4.40
CA ARG A 295 7.35 25.95 4.85
C ARG A 295 6.19 26.84 5.33
N CYS A 296 5.18 26.22 5.92
CA CYS A 296 3.90 26.85 6.31
C CYS A 296 3.98 27.84 7.50
N TRP A 297 5.17 28.39 7.77
CA TRP A 297 5.39 29.59 8.58
C TRP A 297 5.67 30.83 7.71
N GLU A 298 5.86 30.64 6.40
CA GLU A 298 6.05 31.68 5.37
C GLU A 298 4.75 31.97 4.61
N ASP A 299 3.72 31.14 4.80
CA ASP A 299 2.37 31.33 4.25
C ASP A 299 1.78 32.64 4.78
N GLU A 300 1.24 33.48 3.88
CA GLU A 300 0.58 34.72 4.28
C GLU A 300 -0.65 34.43 5.15
N ILE A 301 -0.57 34.82 6.44
CA ILE A 301 -1.68 34.72 7.39
C ILE A 301 -2.68 35.84 7.09
N LEU A 302 -3.38 35.73 5.95
CA LEU A 302 -4.50 36.60 5.61
C LEU A 302 -5.52 36.56 6.75
N ALA A 303 -5.76 37.74 7.31
CA ALA A 303 -6.59 37.94 8.48
C ALA A 303 -8.06 38.02 8.07
N ASN A 304 -8.76 36.90 8.29
CA ASN A 304 -10.19 36.70 8.12
C ASN A 304 -10.72 36.79 6.67
N THR A 305 -11.25 35.68 6.16
CA THR A 305 -12.07 35.65 4.94
C THR A 305 -13.17 34.62 5.15
N GLU A 306 -14.24 35.01 5.86
CA GLU A 306 -15.42 34.17 6.14
C GLU A 306 -16.30 33.90 4.91
N GLN A 307 -15.79 34.12 3.70
CA GLN A 307 -16.53 34.02 2.45
C GLN A 307 -15.89 32.97 1.54
N SER A 308 -16.60 31.86 1.37
CA SER A 308 -16.32 30.87 0.35
C SER A 308 -16.29 31.53 -1.03
N HIS A 309 -15.24 31.28 -1.82
CA HIS A 309 -15.14 31.80 -3.19
C HIS A 309 -16.34 31.43 -4.09
N HIS A 310 -17.09 30.38 -3.75
CA HIS A 310 -18.46 30.19 -4.23
C HIS A 310 -19.44 31.07 -3.44
N VAL A 311 -19.56 32.32 -3.89
CA VAL A 311 -20.79 33.11 -3.76
C VAL A 311 -21.57 33.06 -5.09
N ASP A 312 -22.77 33.63 -5.12
CA ASP A 312 -23.59 33.81 -6.33
C ASP A 312 -24.11 32.54 -7.04
N LEU A 313 -24.09 31.37 -6.37
CA LEU A 313 -24.81 30.17 -6.84
C LEU A 313 -26.30 30.45 -7.08
N ASP A 314 -26.95 31.18 -6.17
CA ASP A 314 -28.37 31.57 -6.25
C ASP A 314 -28.68 32.55 -7.40
N LYS A 315 -27.66 33.08 -8.09
CA LYS A 315 -27.81 33.96 -9.26
C LYS A 315 -27.67 33.21 -10.60
N ILE A 316 -27.37 31.92 -10.57
CA ILE A 316 -27.28 31.09 -11.78
C ILE A 316 -28.69 30.67 -12.18
N ASP A 317 -29.17 31.19 -13.32
CA ASP A 317 -30.42 30.72 -13.91
C ASP A 317 -30.25 29.31 -14.48
N HIS A 318 -30.53 28.31 -13.64
CA HIS A 318 -30.50 26.89 -13.99
C HIS A 318 -31.59 26.48 -14.99
N THR A 319 -32.50 27.37 -15.40
CA THR A 319 -33.53 27.11 -16.42
C THR A 319 -33.16 27.66 -17.80
N LEU A 320 -32.07 28.43 -17.92
CA LEU A 320 -31.67 29.08 -19.15
C LEU A 320 -31.21 28.04 -20.20
N GLY A 321 -32.02 27.88 -21.25
CA GLY A 321 -31.84 26.85 -22.29
C GLY A 321 -32.64 25.56 -22.07
N LEU A 322 -33.53 25.51 -21.05
CA LEU A 322 -34.39 24.36 -20.76
C LEU A 322 -35.87 24.65 -21.03
N GLU A 323 -36.50 23.85 -21.88
CA GLU A 323 -37.96 23.78 -22.03
C GLU A 323 -38.57 22.93 -20.92
N ARG A 324 -39.61 23.43 -20.24
CA ARG A 324 -40.39 22.66 -19.28
C ARG A 324 -41.45 21.82 -19.99
N GLN A 325 -41.42 20.51 -19.79
CA GLN A 325 -42.37 19.54 -20.33
C GLN A 325 -43.65 19.46 -19.48
N PRO A 326 -44.79 19.01 -20.04
CA PRO A 326 -46.07 18.93 -19.31
C PRO A 326 -46.10 17.87 -18.20
N ASP A 327 -45.14 16.95 -18.15
CA ASP A 327 -44.90 16.04 -17.02
C ASP A 327 -44.16 16.71 -15.84
N GLY A 328 -43.74 17.97 -16.00
CA GLY A 328 -43.00 18.75 -15.02
C GLY A 328 -41.48 18.65 -15.14
N THR A 329 -40.94 17.80 -16.03
CA THR A 329 -39.51 17.67 -16.30
C THR A 329 -38.99 18.83 -17.17
N TYR A 330 -37.67 18.92 -17.33
CA TYR A 330 -37.01 19.88 -18.21
C TYR A 330 -36.19 19.14 -19.29
N ARG A 331 -36.20 19.66 -20.52
CA ARG A 331 -35.38 19.19 -21.64
C ARG A 331 -34.59 20.35 -22.26
N VAL A 332 -33.45 20.06 -22.87
CA VAL A 332 -32.68 21.08 -23.61
C VAL A 332 -33.52 21.58 -24.80
N ALA A 333 -33.69 22.89 -24.90
CA ALA A 333 -34.34 23.53 -26.03
C ALA A 333 -33.56 23.25 -27.33
N ARG A 334 -34.27 22.97 -28.43
CA ARG A 334 -33.61 22.86 -29.75
C ARG A 334 -33.49 24.25 -30.39
N PRO A 335 -32.37 24.55 -31.07
CA PRO A 335 -32.17 25.82 -31.78
C PRO A 335 -33.04 25.90 -33.05
#